data_AF-A0A2E7RQ91-F1
#
_entry.id   AF-A0A2E7RQ91-F1
#
_cell.length_a   1.000
_cell.length_b   1.000
_cell.length_c   1.000
_cell.angle_alpha   90.00
_cell.angle_beta   90.00
_cell.angle_gamma   90.00
#
_symmetry.space_group_name_H-M   'P 1'
#
loop_
_entity.id
_entity.type
_entity.pdbx_description
1 polymer ?
#
loop_
_entity_poly.entity_id
_entity_poly.type
_entity_poly.pdbx_seq_one_letter_code
_entity_poly.pdbx_strand_id
1 'polypeptide(L)'
;MTIETPEFQGTHLWNRLHWAKDNLDGVQTDYRVVWEDPEEPDAPAKVTVPDPNWMACALQGGILPPVEVYWALAEDEAKPDFKKHTRGYLLHNTKPVDKMTEEQAIEYLIMKDIPQRVWRDYEKSNRRRLMICKKQNLPSHRTWRNAWKINQEVA
;
A
#
# COMPACT_ATOMS: atom_id res chain seq x y z
N MET A 1 25.33 11.87 0.60
CA MET A 1 24.66 13.17 0.34
C MET A 1 23.19 12.97 0.67
N THR A 2 22.60 13.82 1.50
CA THR A 2 21.15 13.82 1.70
C THR A 2 20.51 14.49 0.49
N ILE A 3 19.73 13.72 -0.28
CA ILE A 3 18.96 14.26 -1.41
C ILE A 3 17.80 15.05 -0.81
N GLU A 4 17.66 16.32 -1.18
CA GLU A 4 16.53 17.14 -0.75
C GLU A 4 15.37 16.98 -1.74
N THR A 5 14.18 16.67 -1.22
CA THR A 5 12.97 16.56 -2.04
C THR A 5 12.45 17.96 -2.37
N PRO A 6 12.19 18.29 -3.65
CA PRO A 6 11.53 19.54 -4.03
C PRO A 6 10.13 19.68 -3.45
N GLU A 7 9.63 20.93 -3.34
CA GLU A 7 8.24 21.19 -2.98
C GLU A 7 7.31 20.78 -4.12
N PHE A 8 6.66 19.62 -3.99
CA PHE A 8 5.84 19.04 -5.05
C PHE A 8 4.34 19.37 -4.96
N GLN A 9 3.90 20.20 -4.02
CA GLN A 9 2.50 20.61 -3.93
C GLN A 9 2.08 21.34 -5.22
N GLY A 10 0.97 20.93 -5.84
CA GLY A 10 0.52 21.42 -7.15
C GLY A 10 1.22 20.78 -8.36
N THR A 11 2.27 19.97 -8.15
CA THR A 11 2.93 19.23 -9.24
C THR A 11 2.19 17.94 -9.56
N HIS A 12 2.08 17.56 -10.84
CA HIS A 12 1.44 16.31 -11.24
C HIS A 12 2.14 15.09 -10.61
N LEU A 13 1.38 14.11 -10.10
CA LEU A 13 1.91 12.94 -9.38
C LEU A 13 2.98 12.19 -10.19
N TRP A 14 2.70 11.90 -11.47
CA TRP A 14 3.67 11.28 -12.37
C TRP A 14 5.02 11.98 -12.41
N ASN A 15 5.06 13.32 -12.42
CA ASN A 15 6.32 14.06 -12.45
C ASN A 15 7.12 13.87 -11.16
N ARG A 16 6.43 13.79 -10.01
CA ARG A 16 7.07 13.49 -8.71
C ARG A 16 7.66 12.09 -8.69
N LEU A 17 6.91 11.11 -9.22
CA LEU A 17 7.34 9.72 -9.29
C LEU A 17 8.51 9.55 -10.29
N HIS A 18 8.49 10.26 -11.41
CA HIS A 18 9.62 10.30 -12.34
C HIS A 18 10.86 10.91 -11.68
N TRP A 19 10.72 12.05 -11.01
CA TRP A 19 11.82 12.62 -10.24
C TRP A 19 12.38 11.62 -9.23
N ALA A 20 11.50 10.96 -8.45
CA ALA A 20 11.92 9.97 -7.47
C ALA A 20 12.67 8.80 -8.11
N LYS A 21 12.20 8.29 -9.25
CA LYS A 21 12.86 7.22 -10.00
C LYS A 21 14.25 7.62 -10.52
N ASP A 22 14.42 8.88 -10.92
CA ASP A 22 15.68 9.37 -11.48
C ASP A 22 16.70 9.75 -10.39
N ASN A 23 16.25 9.98 -9.14
CA ASN A 23 17.09 10.50 -8.05
C ASN A 23 17.24 9.56 -6.86
N LEU A 24 16.33 8.61 -6.64
CA LEU A 24 16.34 7.71 -5.48
C LEU A 24 16.66 6.28 -5.88
N ASP A 25 17.48 5.62 -5.07
CA ASP A 25 17.68 4.17 -5.17
C ASP A 25 16.47 3.43 -4.59
N GLY A 26 16.02 2.38 -5.28
CA GLY A 26 14.91 1.54 -4.82
C GLY A 26 15.24 0.84 -3.49
N VAL A 27 14.28 0.85 -2.55
CA VAL A 27 14.44 0.22 -1.23
C VAL A 27 13.59 -1.04 -1.12
N GLN A 28 14.23 -2.20 -1.07
CA GLN A 28 13.52 -3.46 -0.87
C GLN A 28 13.37 -3.77 0.62
N THR A 29 12.16 -3.58 1.14
CA THR A 29 11.80 -4.05 2.49
C THR A 29 11.65 -5.57 2.54
N ASP A 30 11.90 -6.14 3.71
CA ASP A 30 11.59 -7.53 4.05
C ASP A 30 10.16 -7.74 4.57
N TYR A 31 9.42 -6.67 4.89
CA TYR A 31 8.02 -6.79 5.30
C TYR A 31 7.13 -7.30 4.16
N ARG A 32 6.18 -8.16 4.50
CA ARG A 32 5.21 -8.78 3.61
C ARG A 32 3.85 -8.68 4.29
N VAL A 33 2.86 -8.20 3.56
CA VAL A 33 1.49 -8.15 4.06
C VAL A 33 0.73 -9.33 3.49
N VAL A 34 0.41 -10.29 4.36
CA VAL A 34 -0.40 -11.46 4.02
C VAL A 34 -1.84 -11.15 4.38
N TRP A 35 -2.77 -11.39 3.46
CA TRP A 35 -4.17 -11.12 3.71
C TRP A 35 -5.12 -12.08 3.02
N GLU A 36 -6.29 -12.28 3.61
CA GLU A 36 -7.38 -13.09 3.08
C GLU A 36 -8.63 -12.23 2.96
N ASP A 37 -9.33 -12.38 1.83
CA ASP A 37 -10.56 -11.63 1.60
C ASP A 37 -11.74 -12.36 2.26
N PRO A 38 -12.46 -11.72 3.21
CA PRO A 38 -13.62 -12.36 3.83
C PRO A 38 -14.78 -12.65 2.86
N GLU A 39 -14.85 -11.96 1.72
CA GLU A 39 -15.84 -12.23 0.68
C GLU A 39 -15.44 -13.43 -0.21
N GLU A 40 -14.19 -13.88 -0.13
CA GLU A 40 -13.66 -15.03 -0.88
C GLU A 40 -12.98 -16.05 0.08
N PRO A 41 -13.73 -16.67 1.01
CA PRO A 41 -13.14 -17.48 2.09
C PRO A 41 -12.34 -18.69 1.60
N ASP A 42 -12.65 -19.22 0.41
CA ASP A 42 -11.95 -20.35 -0.20
C ASP A 42 -10.70 -19.93 -0.98
N ALA A 43 -10.58 -18.66 -1.37
CA ALA A 43 -9.43 -18.16 -2.12
C ALA A 43 -8.14 -18.22 -1.28
N PRO A 44 -6.97 -18.52 -1.87
CA PRO A 44 -5.71 -18.52 -1.15
C PRO A 44 -5.36 -17.13 -0.61
N ALA A 45 -4.60 -17.11 0.48
CA ALA A 45 -4.04 -15.88 1.04
C ALA A 45 -3.26 -15.11 -0.03
N LYS A 46 -3.51 -13.81 -0.14
CA LYS A 46 -2.81 -12.88 -1.02
C LYS A 46 -1.60 -12.32 -0.25
N VAL A 47 -0.54 -11.97 -0.97
CA VAL A 47 0.68 -11.39 -0.37
C VAL A 47 0.99 -10.11 -1.13
N THR A 48 0.86 -8.98 -0.43
CA THR A 48 1.23 -7.66 -0.95
C THR A 48 2.67 -7.37 -0.56
N VAL A 49 3.46 -6.97 -1.55
CA VAL A 49 4.87 -6.59 -1.41
C VAL A 49 4.99 -5.18 -1.99
N PRO A 50 5.50 -4.19 -1.22
CA PRO A 50 5.73 -2.87 -1.77
C PRO A 50 6.81 -2.90 -2.86
N ASP A 51 6.57 -2.13 -3.91
CA ASP A 51 7.58 -1.88 -4.95
C ASP A 51 8.78 -1.11 -4.36
N PRO A 52 10.03 -1.44 -4.74
CA PRO A 52 11.20 -0.76 -4.21
C PRO A 52 11.24 0.75 -4.46
N ASN A 53 10.76 1.23 -5.62
CA ASN A 53 10.74 2.66 -5.92
C ASN A 53 9.66 3.36 -5.10
N TRP A 54 8.50 2.70 -4.95
CA TRP A 54 7.44 3.21 -4.09
C TRP A 54 7.91 3.32 -2.63
N MET A 55 8.63 2.31 -2.14
CA MET A 55 9.19 2.31 -0.80
C MET A 55 10.20 3.45 -0.60
N ALA A 56 11.07 3.68 -1.59
CA ALA A 56 11.99 4.80 -1.58
C ALA A 56 11.24 6.15 -1.49
N CYS A 57 10.13 6.30 -2.22
CA CYS A 57 9.29 7.50 -2.14
C CYS A 57 8.72 7.73 -0.73
N ALA A 58 8.24 6.66 -0.06
CA ALA A 58 7.67 6.75 1.28
C ALA A 58 8.73 7.13 2.34
N LEU A 59 9.92 6.51 2.26
CA LEU A 59 11.03 6.76 3.19
C LEU A 59 11.73 8.10 2.96
N GLN A 60 11.68 8.64 1.74
CA GLN A 60 12.19 9.96 1.43
C GLN A 60 11.23 11.06 1.91
N GLY A 61 9.91 10.84 1.74
CA GLY A 61 8.88 11.84 2.05
C GLY A 61 8.76 12.94 1.00
N GLY A 62 7.64 13.66 1.03
CA GLY A 62 7.36 14.80 0.14
C GLY A 62 6.89 14.42 -1.27
N ILE A 63 6.74 13.13 -1.58
CA ILE A 63 6.43 12.63 -2.93
C ILE A 63 5.00 12.10 -3.03
N LEU A 64 4.65 11.18 -2.13
CA LEU A 64 3.38 10.45 -2.16
C LEU A 64 2.22 11.35 -1.67
N PRO A 65 1.02 11.24 -2.27
CA PRO A 65 -0.15 11.94 -1.75
C PRO A 65 -0.67 11.25 -0.47
N PRO A 66 -1.49 11.91 0.36
CA PRO A 66 -2.13 11.27 1.50
C PRO A 66 -3.07 10.13 1.08
N VAL A 67 -3.26 9.14 1.96
CA VAL A 67 -4.03 7.92 1.63
C VAL A 67 -5.51 8.21 1.39
N GLU A 68 -6.02 9.23 2.07
CA GLU A 68 -7.40 9.73 1.97
C GLU A 68 -7.74 10.21 0.56
N VAL A 69 -6.72 10.66 -0.19
CA VAL A 69 -6.89 11.01 -1.60
C VAL A 69 -7.29 9.78 -2.41
N TYR A 70 -6.64 8.64 -2.19
CA TYR A 70 -6.99 7.39 -2.89
C TYR A 70 -8.39 6.91 -2.48
N TRP A 71 -8.76 7.04 -1.20
CA TRP A 71 -10.12 6.71 -0.75
C TRP A 71 -11.18 7.57 -1.44
N ALA A 72 -10.94 8.89 -1.56
CA ALA A 72 -11.85 9.79 -2.25
C ALA A 72 -12.00 9.47 -3.74
N LEU A 73 -10.97 8.91 -4.38
CA LEU A 73 -11.01 8.42 -5.76
C LEU A 73 -11.77 7.10 -5.88
N ALA A 74 -11.55 6.17 -4.94
CA ALA A 74 -12.28 4.90 -4.88
C ALA A 74 -13.80 5.13 -4.65
N GLU A 75 -14.17 6.14 -3.85
CA GLU A 75 -15.58 6.56 -3.70
C GLU A 75 -16.20 7.07 -5.00
N ASP A 76 -15.42 7.75 -5.83
CA ASP A 76 -15.88 8.20 -7.15
C ASP A 76 -16.06 6.99 -8.07
N GLU A 77 -15.12 6.04 -8.08
CA GLU A 77 -15.17 4.80 -8.88
C GLU A 77 -16.33 3.88 -8.50
N ALA A 78 -16.71 3.84 -7.23
CA ALA A 78 -17.80 2.99 -6.75
C ALA A 78 -19.20 3.44 -7.23
N LYS A 79 -19.33 4.63 -7.82
CA LYS A 79 -20.61 5.13 -8.35
C LYS A 79 -20.97 4.38 -9.64
N PRO A 80 -22.23 3.95 -9.82
CA PRO A 80 -22.64 3.15 -10.98
C PRO A 80 -22.47 3.87 -12.33
N ASP A 81 -22.48 5.20 -12.34
CA ASP A 81 -22.28 6.03 -13.54
C ASP A 81 -20.85 6.58 -13.69
N PHE A 82 -19.85 5.95 -13.06
CA PHE A 82 -18.47 6.41 -13.11
C PHE A 82 -17.91 6.38 -14.54
N LYS A 83 -17.49 7.56 -15.04
CA LYS A 83 -16.79 7.71 -16.32
C LYS A 83 -15.37 8.27 -16.17
N LYS A 84 -15.15 9.09 -15.13
CA LYS A 84 -13.87 9.72 -14.81
C LYS A 84 -13.87 10.19 -13.36
N HIS A 85 -12.69 10.25 -12.75
CA HIS A 85 -12.54 10.85 -11.44
C HIS A 85 -12.86 12.34 -11.46
N THR A 86 -13.79 12.76 -10.61
CA THR A 86 -14.07 14.19 -10.40
C THR A 86 -13.05 14.81 -9.47
N ARG A 87 -12.50 14.00 -8.56
CA ARG A 87 -11.54 14.41 -7.52
C ARG A 87 -10.08 14.14 -7.86
N GLY A 88 -9.77 13.84 -9.13
CA GLY A 88 -8.40 13.52 -9.58
C GLY A 88 -7.36 14.59 -9.24
N TYR A 89 -7.78 15.86 -9.21
CA TYR A 89 -6.92 16.99 -8.83
C TYR A 89 -6.35 16.89 -7.41
N LEU A 90 -6.98 16.13 -6.51
CA LEU A 90 -6.50 15.90 -5.15
C LEU A 90 -5.15 15.18 -5.12
N LEU A 91 -4.82 14.36 -6.13
CA LEU A 91 -3.50 13.72 -6.23
C LEU A 91 -2.38 14.74 -6.44
N HIS A 92 -2.71 15.91 -6.98
CA HIS A 92 -1.74 16.94 -7.38
C HIS A 92 -1.72 18.10 -6.39
N ASN A 93 -2.86 18.50 -5.85
CA ASN A 93 -2.96 19.74 -5.07
C ASN A 93 -2.82 19.52 -3.57
N THR A 94 -3.11 18.31 -3.08
CA THR A 94 -2.97 17.98 -1.66
C THR A 94 -1.48 17.93 -1.29
N LYS A 95 -1.14 18.45 -0.11
CA LYS A 95 0.21 18.41 0.43
C LYS A 95 0.69 16.94 0.46
N PRO A 96 1.83 16.61 -0.16
CA PRO A 96 2.41 15.27 -0.03
C PRO A 96 2.68 14.91 1.42
N VAL A 97 2.65 13.61 1.72
CA VAL A 97 2.97 13.11 3.06
C VAL A 97 4.43 13.34 3.39
N ASP A 98 4.71 13.65 4.65
CA ASP A 98 6.07 13.78 5.14
C ASP A 98 6.77 12.41 5.17
N LYS A 99 8.06 12.41 5.50
CA LYS A 99 8.88 11.20 5.57
C LYS A 99 8.29 10.19 6.55
N MET A 100 8.14 8.95 6.09
CA MET A 100 7.63 7.82 6.90
C MET A 100 8.76 6.91 7.38
N THR A 101 8.52 6.21 8.50
CA THR A 101 9.28 5.00 8.83
C THR A 101 8.87 3.84 7.92
N GLU A 102 9.63 2.75 7.95
CA GLU A 102 9.31 1.55 7.19
C GLU A 102 7.95 0.96 7.61
N GLU A 103 7.66 0.91 8.91
CA GLU A 103 6.37 0.44 9.45
C GLU A 103 5.21 1.33 9.01
N GLN A 104 5.37 2.66 9.10
CA GLN A 104 4.35 3.63 8.67
C GLN A 104 4.07 3.51 7.17
N ALA A 105 5.09 3.23 6.35
CA ALA A 105 4.91 2.97 4.93
C ALA A 105 4.10 1.68 4.70
N ILE A 106 4.32 0.63 5.49
CA ILE A 106 3.50 -0.60 5.39
C ILE A 106 2.05 -0.34 5.81
N GLU A 107 1.79 0.40 6.88
CA GLU A 107 0.44 0.81 7.28
C GLU A 107 -0.26 1.61 6.19
N TYR A 108 0.45 2.57 5.60
CA TYR A 108 -0.04 3.34 4.47
C TYR A 108 -0.39 2.42 3.28
N LEU A 109 0.47 1.46 2.95
CA LEU A 109 0.26 0.51 1.85
C LEU A 109 -0.99 -0.35 2.08
N ILE A 110 -1.20 -0.82 3.32
CA ILE A 110 -2.40 -1.57 3.71
C ILE A 110 -3.64 -0.74 3.45
N MET A 111 -3.64 0.50 3.92
CA MET A 111 -4.77 1.42 3.78
C MET A 111 -5.05 1.81 2.31
N LYS A 112 -4.01 1.86 1.48
CA LYS A 112 -4.10 2.25 0.06
C LYS A 112 -4.54 1.10 -0.85
N ASP A 113 -3.87 -0.05 -0.76
CA ASP A 113 -3.94 -1.11 -1.78
C ASP A 113 -4.77 -2.34 -1.34
N ILE A 114 -5.03 -2.50 -0.04
CA ILE A 114 -5.82 -3.65 0.46
C ILE A 114 -7.27 -3.21 0.68
N PRO A 115 -8.27 -4.02 0.26
CA PRO A 115 -9.68 -3.68 0.45
C PRO A 115 -10.01 -3.38 1.91
N GLN A 116 -10.79 -2.32 2.17
CA GLN A 116 -11.12 -1.88 3.53
C GLN A 116 -11.74 -2.97 4.40
N ARG A 117 -12.55 -3.86 3.81
CA ARG A 117 -13.18 -5.02 4.49
C ARG A 117 -12.17 -6.00 5.10
N VAL A 118 -10.92 -5.99 4.65
CA VAL A 118 -9.84 -6.86 5.15
C VAL A 118 -9.20 -6.28 6.40
N TRP A 119 -8.95 -4.97 6.44
CA TRP A 119 -8.12 -4.33 7.49
C TRP A 119 -8.89 -3.41 8.45
N ARG A 120 -10.10 -2.95 8.13
CA ARG A 120 -10.81 -1.98 8.98
C ARG A 120 -11.28 -2.57 10.31
N ASP A 121 -11.71 -3.83 10.31
CA ASP A 121 -12.26 -4.53 11.48
C ASP A 121 -11.55 -5.87 11.75
N TYR A 122 -10.31 -6.03 11.26
CA TYR A 122 -9.58 -7.29 11.35
C TYR A 122 -9.33 -7.75 12.80
N GLU A 123 -9.15 -6.80 13.74
CA GLU A 123 -8.96 -7.10 15.17
C GLU A 123 -10.24 -7.58 15.87
N LYS A 124 -11.41 -7.22 15.34
CA LYS A 124 -12.72 -7.63 15.90
C LYS A 124 -13.24 -8.92 15.28
N SER A 125 -12.58 -9.42 14.24
CA SER A 125 -12.98 -10.62 13.52
C SER A 125 -12.56 -11.88 14.28
N ASN A 126 -13.45 -12.87 14.33
CA ASN A 126 -13.16 -14.19 14.90
C ASN A 126 -12.08 -14.97 14.13
N ARG A 127 -11.74 -14.52 12.91
CA ARG A 127 -10.67 -15.08 12.07
C ARG A 127 -9.65 -13.98 11.76
N ARG A 128 -8.36 -14.32 11.85
CA ARG A 128 -7.26 -13.47 11.38
C ARG A 128 -7.29 -13.42 9.86
N ARG A 129 -7.41 -12.21 9.31
CA ARG A 129 -7.49 -11.95 7.86
C ARG A 129 -6.34 -11.11 7.32
N LEU A 130 -5.50 -10.58 8.21
CA LEU A 130 -4.38 -9.72 7.87
C LEU A 130 -3.22 -10.06 8.81
N MET A 131 -2.01 -10.17 8.26
CA MET A 131 -0.79 -10.39 9.01
C MET A 131 0.38 -9.68 8.32
N ILE A 132 1.16 -8.94 9.10
CA ILE A 132 2.43 -8.36 8.64
C ILE A 132 3.54 -9.29 9.14
N CYS A 133 4.35 -9.82 8.22
CA CYS A 133 5.47 -10.69 8.56
C CYS A 133 6.73 -10.33 7.78
N LYS A 134 7.87 -10.95 8.09
CA LYS A 134 9.08 -10.81 7.26
C LYS A 134 9.08 -11.87 6.16
N LYS A 135 9.86 -11.63 5.10
CA LYS A 135 10.07 -12.55 3.97
C LYS A 135 10.42 -13.97 4.43
N GLN A 136 11.26 -14.10 5.44
CA GLN A 136 11.70 -15.38 6.00
C GLN A 136 10.58 -16.19 6.69
N ASN A 137 9.48 -15.54 7.08
CA ASN A 137 8.32 -16.23 7.65
C ASN A 137 7.41 -16.85 6.58
N LEU A 138 7.62 -16.52 5.30
CA LEU A 138 6.89 -17.12 4.19
C LEU A 138 7.60 -18.41 3.73
N PRO A 139 6.85 -19.39 3.19
CA PRO A 139 7.45 -20.57 2.59
C PRO A 139 8.44 -20.19 1.48
N SER A 140 9.65 -20.77 1.52
CA SER A 140 10.72 -20.51 0.56
C SER A 140 10.37 -20.98 -0.85
N HIS A 141 9.60 -22.07 -0.96
CA HIS A 141 9.13 -22.64 -2.21
C HIS A 141 7.66 -22.31 -2.45
N ARG A 142 7.32 -21.94 -3.68
CA ARG A 142 5.96 -21.58 -4.10
C ARG A 142 5.11 -22.79 -4.54
N THR A 143 5.61 -24.01 -4.38
CA THR A 143 4.84 -25.24 -4.52
C THR A 143 3.65 -25.15 -3.56
N TRP A 144 2.43 -25.13 -4.11
CA TRP A 144 1.16 -24.89 -3.40
C TRP A 144 0.83 -23.46 -2.97
N ARG A 145 1.40 -22.44 -3.64
CA ARG A 145 1.02 -21.03 -3.42
C ARG A 145 -0.50 -20.79 -3.45
N ASN A 146 -1.23 -21.56 -4.26
CA ASN A 146 -2.68 -21.49 -4.42
C ASN A 146 -3.48 -22.17 -3.28
N ALA A 147 -2.81 -22.76 -2.30
CA ALA A 147 -3.41 -23.35 -1.11
C ALA A 147 -2.98 -22.65 0.18
N TRP A 148 -2.19 -21.57 0.09
CA TRP A 148 -1.72 -20.85 1.27
C TRP A 148 -2.91 -20.23 2.01
N LYS A 149 -2.88 -20.37 3.34
CA LYS A 149 -3.82 -19.74 4.27
C LYS A 149 -3.07 -19.13 5.44
N ILE A 150 -3.64 -18.11 6.06
CA ILE A 150 -3.15 -17.55 7.31
C ILE A 150 -3.41 -18.57 8.42
N ASN A 151 -2.33 -18.99 9.09
CA ASN A 151 -2.45 -19.87 10.24
C ASN A 151 -3.13 -19.10 11.39
N GLN A 152 -4.26 -19.63 11.85
CA GLN A 152 -5.11 -19.02 12.87
C GLN A 152 -4.57 -19.22 14.29
N GLU A 153 -3.61 -20.13 14.48
CA GLU A 153 -3.02 -20.47 15.78
C GLU A 153 -1.74 -19.69 16.10
N VAL A 154 -1.17 -18.98 15.12
CA VAL A 154 0.01 -18.14 15.34
C VAL A 154 -0.42 -17.01 16.28
N ALA A 155 0.23 -16.88 17.44
CA ALA A 155 -0.06 -15.84 18.43
C ALA A 155 0.27 -14.44 17.89
#